data_AF-A0A132F5G5-F1
#
_entry.id   AF-A0A132F5G5-F1
#
_cell.length_a   1.000
_cell.length_b   1.000
_cell.length_c   1.000
_cell.angle_alpha   90.00
_cell.angle_beta   90.00
_cell.angle_gamma   90.00
#
_symmetry.space_group_name_H-M   'P 1'
#
loop_
_entity.id
_entity.type
_entity.pdbx_description
1 polymer ?
#
loop_
_entity_poly.entity_id
_entity_poly.type
_entity_poly.pdbx_seq_one_letter_code
_entity_poly.pdbx_strand_id
1 'polypeptide(L)'
;MSVGWSLDDFRKTSMEVGQWCWGTMQGAFNEKQTISQILTDAAIGMVPIVGDVTAVRDLLAVSIGMSTDPRKRQEVSEWILLVVLVFALIPVYGGVIKGVGRLALRVTGDAAKDQKLLAEVVHYLNRVGYGDALKWFRSLNVKKYQTQLLEKLRNFCESMSRVIAKVKDTRVGQMLPNPWQMQLQTVAGGFDELPKLADKMVPKALDELESKIRVLQNTVYDGEKRSIATGGKPKIERESEAVLEEKVRVRKLPQGQYRANRALVDEERTIVALRAKYGAWIAKGWPDLFRKRDPMAVFGGKEAYSAIASFHGEIAAWNAAKLAGKKVFRVFGNAGVVGSESFAGGMYWGLGKIPETAEEWREFCAVLDRFNANGYITVAHLPDNLASLWPEAKVWMGKVAEQYDTEAGRLQYLQGGGDQLFGSFGPGINEAIKAVGDEMKAGKLGDFYEKEVNGVLFKFYKTNWENVEKLFGYGKTAEDVGAASTRKLAHDEVRSK
;
A
#
# COMPACT_ATOMS: atom_id res chain seq x y z
N MET A 1 38.13 14.10 -8.98
CA MET A 1 38.02 12.66 -8.66
C MET A 1 36.65 12.42 -8.04
N SER A 2 35.70 11.95 -8.84
CA SER A 2 34.32 11.70 -8.42
C SER A 2 34.25 10.33 -7.76
N VAL A 3 34.17 10.29 -6.43
CA VAL A 3 33.92 9.05 -5.69
C VAL A 3 32.43 8.73 -5.82
N GLY A 4 32.08 7.92 -6.81
CA GLY A 4 30.72 7.43 -7.02
C GLY A 4 30.44 6.24 -6.11
N TRP A 5 29.44 6.37 -5.23
CA TRP A 5 28.92 5.27 -4.42
C TRP A 5 28.10 4.30 -5.27
N SER A 6 28.34 3.00 -5.14
CA SER A 6 27.54 1.96 -5.78
C SER A 6 26.36 1.51 -4.89
N LEU A 7 25.36 0.89 -5.52
CA LEU A 7 24.21 0.23 -4.85
C LEU A 7 24.68 -0.88 -3.89
N ASP A 8 25.85 -1.45 -4.16
CA ASP A 8 26.50 -2.46 -3.34
C ASP A 8 27.20 -1.84 -2.14
N ASP A 9 27.78 -0.64 -2.27
CA ASP A 9 28.29 0.11 -1.11
C ASP A 9 27.15 0.53 -0.18
N PHE A 10 26.02 0.96 -0.75
CA PHE A 10 24.80 1.28 0.01
C PHE A 10 24.20 0.04 0.70
N ARG A 11 24.13 -1.10 0.01
CA ARG A 11 23.67 -2.37 0.60
C ARG A 11 24.63 -2.88 1.66
N LYS A 12 25.94 -2.80 1.41
CA LYS A 12 26.98 -3.27 2.33
C LYS A 12 27.04 -2.42 3.59
N THR A 13 26.97 -1.09 3.49
CA THR A 13 26.89 -0.20 4.66
C THR A 13 25.55 -0.33 5.41
N SER A 14 24.42 -0.52 4.71
CA SER A 14 23.11 -0.76 5.36
C SER A 14 23.02 -2.15 6.03
N MET A 15 23.69 -3.16 5.48
CA MET A 15 23.78 -4.50 6.06
C MET A 15 24.79 -4.59 7.20
N GLU A 16 25.91 -3.86 7.15
CA GLU A 16 26.95 -3.82 8.19
C GLU A 16 26.49 -3.04 9.44
N VAL A 17 25.68 -1.98 9.30
CA VAL A 17 25.12 -1.24 10.46
C VAL A 17 23.89 -1.95 11.05
N GLY A 18 23.13 -2.66 10.21
CA GLY A 18 22.05 -3.57 10.62
C GLY A 18 22.53 -4.79 11.42
N GLN A 19 23.80 -5.20 11.28
CA GLN A 19 24.41 -6.21 12.14
C GLN A 19 24.83 -5.66 13.52
N TRP A 20 25.00 -4.34 13.67
CA TRP A 20 25.56 -3.71 14.87
C TRP A 20 24.51 -3.20 15.88
N CYS A 21 23.38 -2.62 15.45
CA CYS A 21 22.23 -2.40 16.35
C CYS A 21 21.71 -3.73 16.96
N TRP A 22 22.02 -4.85 16.29
CA TRP A 22 21.41 -6.16 16.52
C TRP A 22 22.34 -7.20 17.17
N GLY A 23 23.67 -7.16 16.93
CA GLY A 23 24.63 -7.95 17.73
C GLY A 23 24.58 -7.62 19.23
N THR A 24 24.09 -6.41 19.56
CA THR A 24 23.90 -5.89 20.92
C THR A 24 22.66 -6.44 21.62
N MET A 25 21.66 -6.96 20.89
CA MET A 25 20.47 -7.59 21.50
C MET A 25 20.38 -9.11 21.34
N GLN A 26 21.51 -9.80 21.10
CA GLN A 26 21.59 -11.26 21.26
C GLN A 26 22.07 -11.74 22.64
N GLY A 27 22.59 -10.86 23.51
CA GLY A 27 23.43 -11.31 24.62
C GLY A 27 22.91 -11.16 26.05
N ALA A 28 22.07 -10.17 26.40
CA ALA A 28 21.80 -9.95 27.81
C ALA A 28 20.49 -9.19 28.11
N PHE A 29 19.70 -9.83 28.98
CA PHE A 29 18.58 -9.31 29.77
C PHE A 29 17.18 -9.41 29.16
N ASN A 30 16.66 -10.62 29.28
CA ASN A 30 15.25 -10.90 29.39
C ASN A 30 14.67 -10.15 30.62
N GLU A 31 13.98 -9.03 30.37
CA GLU A 31 12.59 -8.74 30.77
C GLU A 31 12.31 -7.23 30.67
N LYS A 32 11.35 -6.88 29.80
CA LYS A 32 10.81 -5.54 29.43
C LYS A 32 11.72 -4.65 28.54
N GLN A 33 11.36 -4.57 27.25
CA GLN A 33 11.84 -3.72 26.13
C GLN A 33 13.34 -3.34 26.10
N THR A 34 14.06 -3.78 25.06
CA THR A 34 15.48 -3.45 24.83
C THR A 34 15.70 -1.98 24.42
N ILE A 35 16.89 -1.41 24.66
CA ILE A 35 17.20 -0.01 24.31
C ILE A 35 17.04 0.27 22.80
N SER A 36 17.41 -0.70 21.95
CA SER A 36 17.19 -0.65 20.51
C SER A 36 15.70 -0.60 20.16
N GLN A 37 14.85 -1.32 20.90
CA GLN A 37 13.40 -1.27 20.74
C GLN A 37 12.84 0.10 21.17
N ILE A 38 13.29 0.66 22.29
CA ILE A 38 12.83 1.96 22.77
C ILE A 38 13.16 3.09 21.76
N LEU A 39 14.36 3.06 21.16
CA LEU A 39 14.76 4.02 20.12
C LEU A 39 13.98 3.82 18.82
N THR A 40 13.75 2.56 18.44
CA THR A 40 12.98 2.20 17.24
C THR A 40 11.52 2.61 17.40
N ASP A 41 10.88 2.33 18.52
CA ASP A 41 9.50 2.71 18.83
C ASP A 41 9.33 4.23 18.81
N ALA A 42 10.28 4.96 19.40
CA ALA A 42 10.28 6.41 19.37
C ALA A 42 10.39 6.97 17.94
N ALA A 43 11.24 6.38 17.10
CA ALA A 43 11.40 6.80 15.71
C ALA A 43 10.21 6.37 14.82
N ILE A 44 9.59 5.22 15.07
CA ILE A 44 8.36 4.76 14.40
C ILE A 44 7.23 5.77 14.63
N GLY A 45 7.07 6.26 15.86
CA GLY A 45 6.05 7.27 16.19
C GLY A 45 6.21 8.60 15.44
N MET A 46 7.36 8.85 14.82
CA MET A 46 7.63 10.08 14.06
C MET A 46 7.32 9.98 12.58
N VAL A 47 7.16 8.77 12.04
CA VAL A 47 6.78 8.55 10.65
C VAL A 47 5.25 8.66 10.56
N PRO A 48 4.68 9.64 9.84
CA PRO A 48 3.23 9.86 9.78
C PRO A 48 2.44 8.68 9.21
N ILE A 49 3.12 7.79 8.48
CA ILE A 49 2.56 6.55 7.92
C ILE A 49 3.15 5.39 8.73
N VAL A 50 2.39 4.87 9.69
CA VAL A 50 2.78 3.73 10.53
C VAL A 50 2.94 2.49 9.62
N GLY A 51 4.17 1.99 9.47
CA GLY A 51 4.46 0.77 8.69
C GLY A 51 5.74 0.78 7.85
N ASP A 52 6.38 1.94 7.61
CA ASP A 52 7.69 1.96 6.92
C ASP A 52 8.84 1.74 7.93
N VAL A 53 8.90 0.54 8.52
CA VAL A 53 9.99 0.12 9.42
C VAL A 53 11.35 0.25 8.73
N THR A 54 11.37 0.14 7.39
CA THR A 54 12.58 0.37 6.59
C THR A 54 13.01 1.84 6.61
N ALA A 55 12.09 2.81 6.53
CA ALA A 55 12.42 4.22 6.73
C ALA A 55 13.05 4.48 8.09
N VAL A 56 12.44 3.93 9.14
CA VAL A 56 12.91 4.11 10.52
C VAL A 56 14.29 3.52 10.70
N ARG A 57 14.48 2.28 10.25
CA ARG A 57 15.77 1.58 10.32
C ARG A 57 16.86 2.36 9.59
N ASP A 58 16.59 2.78 8.35
CA ASP A 58 17.59 3.44 7.53
C ASP A 58 17.92 4.84 8.10
N LEU A 59 16.91 5.57 8.61
CA LEU A 59 17.09 6.86 9.27
C LEU A 59 17.92 6.74 10.55
N LEU A 60 17.62 5.75 11.41
CA LEU A 60 18.39 5.46 12.61
C LEU A 60 19.83 5.02 12.27
N ALA A 61 20.01 4.16 11.27
CA ALA A 61 21.33 3.68 10.87
C ALA A 61 22.24 4.82 10.41
N VAL A 62 21.74 5.70 9.53
CA VAL A 62 22.51 6.87 9.06
C VAL A 62 22.76 7.84 10.21
N SER A 63 21.73 8.17 11.00
CA SER A 63 21.87 9.14 12.09
C SER A 63 22.78 8.66 13.21
N ILE A 64 22.74 7.37 13.57
CA ILE A 64 23.65 6.78 14.55
C ILE A 64 25.07 6.70 13.98
N GLY A 65 25.23 6.29 12.72
CA GLY A 65 26.54 6.28 12.06
C GLY A 65 27.19 7.66 12.04
N MET A 66 26.42 8.70 11.71
CA MET A 66 26.84 10.11 11.80
C MET A 66 27.02 10.59 13.24
N SER A 67 26.35 10.00 14.22
CA SER A 67 26.54 10.33 15.63
C SER A 67 27.84 9.75 16.18
N THR A 68 28.20 8.54 15.75
CA THR A 68 29.41 7.84 16.21
C THR A 68 30.68 8.23 15.45
N ASP A 69 30.59 8.67 14.20
CA ASP A 69 31.74 9.11 13.41
C ASP A 69 31.63 10.61 13.02
N PRO A 70 32.42 11.49 13.66
CA PRO A 70 32.44 12.92 13.34
C PRO A 70 32.83 13.24 11.89
N ARG A 71 33.58 12.36 11.20
CA ARG A 71 33.98 12.57 9.80
C ARG A 71 32.76 12.53 8.89
N LYS A 72 31.85 11.58 9.11
CA LYS A 72 30.58 11.46 8.38
C LYS A 72 29.72 12.73 8.48
N ARG A 73 29.80 13.47 9.60
CA ARG A 73 29.09 14.76 9.76
C ARG A 73 29.63 15.88 8.86
N GLN A 74 30.84 15.75 8.33
CA GLN A 74 31.42 16.74 7.42
C GLN A 74 31.21 16.37 5.94
N GLU A 75 30.80 15.14 5.65
CA GLU A 75 30.62 14.63 4.30
C GLU A 75 29.22 14.94 3.75
N VAL A 76 29.15 15.72 2.67
CA VAL A 76 27.85 16.11 2.06
C VAL A 76 27.05 14.89 1.61
N SER A 77 27.69 13.80 1.16
CA SER A 77 27.04 12.55 0.77
C SER A 77 26.22 11.91 1.89
N GLU A 78 26.71 11.93 3.13
CA GLU A 78 26.01 11.41 4.29
C GLU A 78 24.78 12.30 4.61
N TRP A 79 24.91 13.61 4.42
CA TRP A 79 23.77 14.54 4.56
C TRP A 79 22.73 14.38 3.46
N ILE A 80 23.13 14.04 2.23
CA ILE A 80 22.19 13.70 1.15
C ILE A 80 21.38 12.45 1.52
N LEU A 81 22.05 11.40 2.02
CA LEU A 81 21.39 10.20 2.50
C LEU A 81 20.43 10.52 3.65
N LEU A 82 20.88 11.29 4.64
CA LEU A 82 20.05 11.72 5.75
C LEU A 82 18.82 12.51 5.28
N VAL A 83 18.99 13.49 4.39
CA VAL A 83 17.88 14.29 3.84
C VAL A 83 16.88 13.42 3.08
N VAL A 84 17.35 12.49 2.24
CA VAL A 84 16.49 11.52 1.54
C VAL A 84 15.67 10.68 2.51
N LEU A 85 16.21 10.34 3.68
CA LEU A 85 15.52 9.57 4.71
C LEU A 85 14.55 10.43 5.53
N VAL A 86 14.93 11.65 5.88
CA VAL A 86 14.08 12.62 6.62
C VAL A 86 12.83 13.00 5.82
N PHE A 87 12.88 12.96 4.48
CA PHE A 87 11.68 13.11 3.65
C PHE A 87 10.56 12.13 4.05
N ALA A 88 10.87 10.92 4.54
CA ALA A 88 9.84 9.98 5.01
C ALA A 88 9.03 10.48 6.22
N LEU A 89 9.53 11.48 6.96
CA LEU A 89 8.84 12.11 8.09
C LEU A 89 7.79 13.16 7.66
N ILE A 90 7.72 13.46 6.35
CA ILE A 90 6.74 14.40 5.78
C ILE A 90 5.50 13.62 5.30
N PRO A 91 4.28 13.96 5.78
CA PRO A 91 3.06 13.26 5.37
C PRO A 91 2.80 13.31 3.86
N VAL A 92 2.10 12.29 3.36
CA VAL A 92 1.51 12.20 2.00
C VAL A 92 2.53 12.10 0.85
N TYR A 93 3.50 13.03 0.74
CA TYR A 93 4.43 13.12 -0.40
C TYR A 93 5.86 12.73 -0.06
N GLY A 94 6.22 12.72 1.22
CA GLY A 94 7.57 12.49 1.70
C GLY A 94 8.17 11.14 1.31
N GLY A 95 7.40 10.07 1.44
CA GLY A 95 7.84 8.72 1.05
C GLY A 95 8.14 8.59 -0.45
N VAL A 96 7.42 9.32 -1.29
CA VAL A 96 7.62 9.32 -2.76
C VAL A 96 8.85 10.10 -3.15
N ILE A 97 9.04 11.27 -2.54
CA ILE A 97 10.25 12.08 -2.73
C ILE A 97 11.49 11.30 -2.25
N LYS A 98 11.41 10.56 -1.13
CA LYS A 98 12.47 9.65 -0.68
C LYS A 98 12.81 8.61 -1.74
N GLY A 99 11.82 7.93 -2.33
CA GLY A 99 12.09 6.89 -3.33
C GLY A 99 12.67 7.44 -4.64
N VAL A 100 12.16 8.59 -5.12
CA VAL A 100 12.76 9.32 -6.24
C VAL A 100 14.18 9.76 -5.90
N GLY A 101 14.39 10.28 -4.70
CA GLY A 101 15.69 10.72 -4.21
C GLY A 101 16.70 9.57 -4.24
N ARG A 102 16.34 8.38 -3.73
CA ARG A 102 17.18 7.18 -3.79
C ARG A 102 17.60 6.78 -5.20
N LEU A 103 16.69 6.89 -6.16
CA LEU A 103 16.99 6.62 -7.57
C LEU A 103 17.90 7.71 -8.15
N ALA A 104 17.63 8.98 -7.85
CA ALA A 104 18.43 10.10 -8.30
C ALA A 104 19.89 10.03 -7.82
N LEU A 105 20.18 9.39 -6.68
CA LEU A 105 21.56 9.18 -6.23
C LEU A 105 22.41 8.37 -7.22
N ARG A 106 21.79 7.53 -8.05
CA ARG A 106 22.46 6.70 -9.06
C ARG A 106 22.79 7.44 -10.36
N VAL A 107 22.44 8.72 -10.47
CA VAL A 107 22.76 9.54 -11.64
C VAL A 107 24.27 9.65 -11.79
N THR A 108 24.75 9.28 -12.97
CA THR A 108 26.19 9.29 -13.28
C THR A 108 26.58 10.40 -14.26
N GLY A 109 25.62 11.09 -14.88
CA GLY A 109 25.86 12.04 -15.97
C GLY A 109 26.11 11.37 -17.33
N ASP A 110 25.87 10.06 -17.41
CA ASP A 110 25.99 9.28 -18.64
C ASP A 110 24.60 9.18 -19.27
N ALA A 111 24.42 9.73 -20.46
CA ALA A 111 23.11 9.85 -21.09
C ALA A 111 22.38 8.50 -21.26
N ALA A 112 23.09 7.41 -21.56
CA ALA A 112 22.47 6.10 -21.77
C ALA A 112 22.07 5.44 -20.45
N LYS A 113 22.89 5.59 -19.40
CA LYS A 113 22.57 5.09 -18.05
C LYS A 113 21.47 5.92 -17.40
N ASP A 114 21.54 7.24 -17.52
CA ASP A 114 20.57 8.17 -16.94
C ASP A 114 19.20 8.05 -17.64
N GLN A 115 19.16 7.68 -18.93
CA GLN A 115 17.89 7.37 -19.61
C GLN A 115 17.22 6.10 -19.08
N LYS A 116 18.00 5.06 -18.76
CA LYS A 116 17.48 3.84 -18.09
C LYS A 116 17.01 4.17 -16.67
N LEU A 117 17.80 4.97 -15.95
CA LEU A 117 17.46 5.41 -14.60
C LEU A 117 16.20 6.28 -14.58
N LEU A 118 15.99 7.13 -15.59
CA LEU A 118 14.75 7.88 -15.76
C LEU A 118 13.55 6.93 -15.95
N ALA A 119 13.70 5.88 -16.75
CA ALA A 119 12.65 4.87 -16.90
C ALA A 119 12.34 4.18 -15.54
N GLU A 120 13.36 3.89 -14.72
CA GLU A 120 13.18 3.38 -13.36
C GLU A 120 12.44 4.38 -12.45
N VAL A 121 12.75 5.69 -12.53
CA VAL A 121 12.05 6.74 -11.77
C VAL A 121 10.59 6.84 -12.18
N VAL A 122 10.32 6.86 -13.48
CA VAL A 122 8.96 6.88 -14.01
C VAL A 122 8.22 5.61 -13.60
N HIS A 123 8.86 4.44 -13.68
CA HIS A 123 8.28 3.18 -13.22
C HIS A 123 7.96 3.20 -11.72
N TYR A 124 8.90 3.68 -10.89
CA TYR A 124 8.68 3.87 -9.46
C TYR A 124 7.48 4.79 -9.20
N LEU A 125 7.42 5.96 -9.83
CA LEU A 125 6.32 6.93 -9.70
C LEU A 125 4.97 6.37 -10.15
N ASN A 126 5.00 5.58 -11.22
CA ASN A 126 3.84 4.85 -11.72
C ASN A 126 3.36 3.79 -10.72
N ARG A 127 4.29 3.07 -10.07
CA ARG A 127 4.01 2.06 -9.04
C ARG A 127 3.41 2.68 -7.78
N VAL A 128 3.86 3.87 -7.38
CA VAL A 128 3.33 4.57 -6.19
C VAL A 128 2.01 5.31 -6.45
N GLY A 129 1.51 5.32 -7.70
CA GLY A 129 0.17 5.83 -8.02
C GLY A 129 0.08 7.34 -8.25
N TYR A 130 1.20 8.03 -8.45
CA TYR A 130 1.18 9.46 -8.79
C TYR A 130 0.73 9.63 -10.23
N GLY A 131 -0.46 10.21 -10.43
CA GLY A 131 -1.18 10.37 -11.71
C GLY A 131 -0.32 10.39 -12.97
N ASP A 132 -0.04 11.57 -13.52
CA ASP A 132 0.95 11.73 -14.59
C ASP A 132 2.35 11.83 -13.98
N ALA A 133 3.04 10.69 -13.90
CA ALA A 133 4.37 10.58 -13.31
C ALA A 133 5.40 11.50 -13.96
N LEU A 134 5.33 11.70 -15.28
CA LEU A 134 6.25 12.58 -15.99
C LEU A 134 5.96 14.04 -15.65
N LYS A 135 4.70 14.45 -15.65
CA LYS A 135 4.29 15.81 -15.25
C LYS A 135 4.66 16.10 -13.80
N TRP A 136 4.38 15.16 -12.90
CA TRP A 136 4.75 15.30 -11.49
C TRP A 136 6.26 15.39 -11.31
N PHE A 137 7.02 14.48 -11.93
CA PHE A 137 8.48 14.46 -11.82
C PHE A 137 9.11 15.74 -12.37
N ARG A 138 8.61 16.28 -13.49
CA ARG A 138 9.04 17.59 -14.03
C ARG A 138 8.78 18.75 -13.06
N SER A 139 7.69 18.70 -12.32
CA SER A 139 7.32 19.73 -11.34
C SER A 139 8.04 19.59 -9.99
N LEU A 140 8.72 18.45 -9.75
CA LEU A 140 9.42 18.19 -8.51
C LEU A 140 10.57 19.20 -8.32
N ASN A 141 10.54 19.87 -7.18
CA ASN A 141 11.60 20.74 -6.69
C ASN A 141 11.77 20.44 -5.20
N VAL A 142 12.85 19.74 -4.85
CA VAL A 142 13.07 19.27 -3.47
C VAL A 142 13.45 20.41 -2.53
N LYS A 143 13.99 21.51 -3.06
CA LYS A 143 14.39 22.69 -2.26
C LYS A 143 13.20 23.39 -1.61
N LYS A 144 11.99 23.27 -2.17
CA LYS A 144 10.75 23.81 -1.57
C LYS A 144 10.48 23.25 -0.17
N TYR A 145 11.03 22.09 0.16
CA TYR A 145 10.83 21.43 1.45
C TYR A 145 11.93 21.71 2.47
N GLN A 146 12.90 22.60 2.17
CA GLN A 146 14.05 22.84 3.04
C GLN A 146 13.67 23.18 4.49
N THR A 147 12.75 24.12 4.71
CA THR A 147 12.31 24.51 6.05
C THR A 147 11.66 23.35 6.80
N GLN A 148 10.79 22.59 6.12
CA GLN A 148 10.12 21.42 6.69
C GLN A 148 11.13 20.31 7.04
N LEU A 149 12.14 20.08 6.20
CA LEU A 149 13.19 19.10 6.44
C LEU A 149 14.06 19.48 7.64
N LEU A 150 14.44 20.75 7.76
CA LEU A 150 15.17 21.25 8.93
C LEU A 150 14.38 21.03 10.21
N GLU A 151 13.09 21.37 10.20
CA GLU A 151 12.19 21.17 11.33
C GLU A 151 12.07 19.68 11.69
N LYS A 152 11.79 18.81 10.70
CA LYS A 152 11.64 17.36 10.93
C LYS A 152 12.92 16.72 11.43
N LEU A 153 14.08 17.12 10.91
CA LEU A 153 15.37 16.63 11.37
C LEU A 153 15.65 17.05 12.81
N ARG A 154 15.40 18.31 13.17
CA ARG A 154 15.57 18.81 14.54
C ARG A 154 14.65 18.07 15.52
N ASN A 155 13.37 17.97 15.20
CA ASN A 155 12.39 17.26 16.03
C ASN A 155 12.78 15.78 16.21
N PHE A 156 13.33 15.16 15.17
CA PHE A 156 13.85 13.79 15.23
C PHE A 156 15.04 13.67 16.19
N CYS A 157 16.04 14.53 16.04
CA CYS A 157 17.21 14.53 16.92
C CYS A 157 16.82 14.81 18.37
N GLU A 158 15.97 15.80 18.63
CA GLU A 158 15.48 16.13 19.98
C GLU A 158 14.71 14.97 20.62
N SER A 159 13.91 14.24 19.83
CA SER A 159 13.18 13.09 20.33
C SER A 159 14.12 11.94 20.67
N MET A 160 15.15 11.69 19.84
CA MET A 160 16.17 10.69 20.15
C MET A 160 16.99 11.07 21.38
N SER A 161 17.45 12.32 21.51
CA SER A 161 18.17 12.80 22.70
C SER A 161 17.35 12.64 23.97
N ARG A 162 16.04 12.98 23.94
CA ARG A 162 15.13 12.77 25.09
C ARG A 162 14.98 11.29 25.46
N VAL A 163 14.86 10.42 24.47
CA VAL A 163 14.72 8.98 24.69
C VAL A 163 16.01 8.41 25.29
N ILE A 164 17.18 8.78 24.76
CA ILE A 164 18.47 8.33 25.30
C ILE A 164 18.68 8.83 26.73
N ALA A 165 18.33 10.08 27.02
CA ALA A 165 18.38 10.62 28.38
C ALA A 165 17.48 9.83 29.34
N LYS A 166 16.22 9.57 28.94
CA LYS A 166 15.29 8.75 29.73
C LYS A 166 15.82 7.35 29.97
N VAL A 167 16.44 6.72 28.97
CA VAL A 167 17.07 5.40 29.12
C VAL A 167 18.19 5.46 30.15
N LYS A 168 19.07 6.45 30.09
CA LYS A 168 20.17 6.63 31.06
C LYS A 168 19.67 6.82 32.50
N ASP A 169 18.57 7.55 32.67
CA ASP A 169 18.00 7.84 33.99
C ASP A 169 17.23 6.66 34.60
N THR A 170 16.89 5.64 33.80
CA THR A 170 16.24 4.43 34.31
C THR A 170 17.21 3.56 35.11
N ARG A 171 16.67 2.83 36.10
CA ARG A 171 17.44 1.86 36.91
C ARG A 171 18.18 0.83 36.07
N VAL A 172 17.60 0.43 34.93
CA VAL A 172 18.22 -0.50 33.96
C VAL A 172 19.37 0.19 33.21
N GLY A 173 19.20 1.46 32.81
CA GLY A 173 20.26 2.26 32.20
C GLY A 173 21.48 2.48 33.10
N GLN A 174 21.25 2.69 34.40
CA GLN A 174 22.32 2.83 35.40
C GLN A 174 23.10 1.53 35.64
N MET A 175 22.49 0.38 35.37
CA MET A 175 23.10 -0.95 35.51
C MET A 175 23.85 -1.41 34.24
N LEU A 176 23.89 -0.60 33.18
CA LEU A 176 24.60 -0.93 31.95
C LEU A 176 26.12 -0.98 32.18
N PRO A 177 26.85 -1.96 31.60
CA PRO A 177 28.31 -1.95 31.63
C PRO A 177 28.91 -0.70 30.97
N ASN A 178 30.06 -0.23 31.47
CA ASN A 178 30.72 1.01 31.04
C ASN A 178 30.85 1.21 29.51
N PRO A 179 31.20 0.19 28.70
CA PRO A 179 31.27 0.35 27.24
C PRO A 179 29.93 0.80 26.61
N TRP A 180 28.81 0.30 27.14
CA TRP A 180 27.47 0.63 26.65
C TRP A 180 27.03 2.03 27.07
N GLN A 181 27.38 2.44 28.30
CA GLN A 181 27.12 3.81 28.77
C GLN A 181 27.87 4.84 27.92
N MET A 182 29.15 4.58 27.62
CA MET A 182 29.98 5.42 26.76
C MET A 182 29.42 5.50 25.34
N GLN A 183 28.97 4.38 24.77
CA GLN A 183 28.34 4.36 23.45
C GLN A 183 27.03 5.16 23.41
N LEU A 184 26.15 4.99 24.41
CA LEU A 184 24.92 5.80 24.51
C LEU A 184 25.22 7.29 24.67
N GLN A 185 26.32 7.64 25.34
CA GLN A 185 26.78 9.02 25.46
C GLN A 185 27.31 9.58 24.14
N THR A 186 28.08 8.79 23.38
CA THR A 186 28.52 9.17 22.03
C THR A 186 27.33 9.38 21.09
N VAL A 187 26.36 8.47 21.11
CA VAL A 187 25.16 8.58 20.27
C VAL A 187 24.32 9.80 20.67
N ALA A 188 24.11 10.03 21.98
CA ALA A 188 23.40 11.23 22.46
C ALA A 188 24.09 12.52 22.02
N GLY A 189 25.41 12.63 22.23
CA GLY A 189 26.16 13.80 21.80
C GLY A 189 26.10 14.02 20.30
N GLY A 190 26.09 12.95 19.50
CA GLY A 190 25.89 13.05 18.06
C GLY A 190 24.52 13.60 17.65
N PHE A 191 23.45 13.15 18.31
CA PHE A 191 22.10 13.71 18.12
C PHE A 191 21.99 15.18 18.56
N ASP A 192 22.80 15.64 19.51
CA ASP A 192 22.85 17.06 19.88
C ASP A 192 23.66 17.90 18.87
N GLU A 193 24.63 17.31 18.17
CA GLU A 193 25.47 17.99 17.17
C GLU A 193 24.81 18.09 15.79
N LEU A 194 24.02 17.09 15.37
CA LEU A 194 23.36 17.07 14.06
C LEU A 194 22.48 18.33 13.82
N PRO A 195 21.60 18.76 14.74
CA PRO A 195 20.82 20.00 14.61
C PRO A 195 21.66 21.26 14.38
N LYS A 196 22.85 21.34 15.00
CA LYS A 196 23.75 22.51 14.89
C LYS A 196 24.37 22.62 13.50
N LEU A 197 24.59 21.50 12.84
CA LEU A 197 25.16 21.42 11.49
C LEU A 197 24.08 21.48 10.39
N ALA A 198 22.81 21.24 10.75
CA ALA A 198 21.72 21.11 9.80
C ALA A 198 21.53 22.35 8.91
N ASP A 199 21.57 23.57 9.48
CA ASP A 199 21.39 24.81 8.72
C ASP A 199 22.45 25.01 7.63
N LYS A 200 23.65 24.46 7.83
CA LYS A 200 24.75 24.53 6.86
C LYS A 200 24.70 23.38 5.85
N MET A 201 24.36 22.18 6.29
CA MET A 201 24.55 20.96 5.50
C MET A 201 23.28 20.53 4.75
N VAL A 202 22.09 20.76 5.29
CA VAL A 202 20.82 20.42 4.61
C VAL A 202 20.66 21.19 3.29
N PRO A 203 20.95 22.51 3.21
CA PRO A 203 20.87 23.23 1.93
C PRO A 203 21.84 22.65 0.88
N LYS A 204 23.08 22.34 1.28
CA LYS A 204 24.08 21.74 0.36
C LYS A 204 23.64 20.37 -0.15
N ALA A 205 23.11 19.54 0.73
CA ALA A 205 22.58 18.23 0.37
C ALA A 205 21.38 18.35 -0.58
N LEU A 206 20.48 19.30 -0.34
CA LEU A 206 19.35 19.58 -1.23
C LEU A 206 19.78 20.13 -2.58
N ASP A 207 20.82 20.96 -2.63
CA ASP A 207 21.39 21.46 -3.88
C ASP A 207 21.93 20.32 -4.74
N GLU A 208 22.68 19.39 -4.15
CA GLU A 208 23.23 18.25 -4.87
C GLU A 208 22.14 17.24 -5.29
N LEU A 209 21.17 16.98 -4.42
CA LEU A 209 20.02 16.12 -4.72
C LEU A 209 19.16 16.71 -5.85
N GLU A 210 18.86 18.02 -5.80
CA GLU A 210 18.13 18.71 -6.85
C GLU A 210 18.92 18.66 -8.17
N SER A 211 20.24 18.86 -8.14
CA SER A 211 21.09 18.76 -9.33
C SER A 211 20.96 17.39 -10.01
N LYS A 212 21.01 16.30 -9.24
CA LYS A 212 20.81 14.94 -9.77
C LYS A 212 19.40 14.73 -10.33
N ILE A 213 18.37 15.24 -9.66
CA ILE A 213 16.98 15.21 -10.15
C ILE A 213 16.86 16.00 -11.46
N ARG A 214 17.51 17.16 -11.58
CA ARG A 214 17.52 18.01 -12.78
C ARG A 214 18.16 17.32 -13.98
N VAL A 215 19.24 16.57 -13.78
CA VAL A 215 19.84 15.75 -14.85
C VAL A 215 18.79 14.80 -15.45
N LEU A 216 18.07 14.06 -14.59
CA LEU A 216 17.02 13.15 -15.04
C LEU A 216 15.83 13.87 -15.67
N GLN A 217 15.40 15.02 -15.13
CA GLN A 217 14.36 15.85 -15.73
C GLN A 217 14.76 16.33 -17.13
N ASN A 218 16.03 16.69 -17.35
CA ASN A 218 16.55 17.09 -18.65
C ASN A 218 16.62 15.91 -19.63
N THR A 219 16.95 14.70 -19.15
CA THR A 219 16.89 13.48 -19.97
C THR A 219 15.49 13.19 -20.51
N VAL A 220 14.43 13.60 -19.80
CA VAL A 220 13.04 13.51 -20.30
C VAL A 220 12.87 14.34 -21.57
N TYR A 221 13.41 15.56 -21.60
CA TYR A 221 13.32 16.47 -22.74
C TYR A 221 14.11 15.97 -23.96
N ASP A 222 15.21 15.26 -23.76
CA ASP A 222 16.00 14.68 -24.86
C ASP A 222 15.42 13.37 -25.40
N GLY A 223 14.76 12.57 -24.54
CA GLY A 223 14.02 11.38 -24.94
C GLY A 223 12.83 11.69 -25.86
N GLU A 224 12.18 12.84 -25.69
CA GLU A 224 11.14 13.35 -26.60
C GLU A 224 11.71 13.80 -27.97
N LYS A 225 13.02 14.09 -28.06
CA LYS A 225 13.65 14.66 -29.27
C LYS A 225 14.27 13.63 -30.24
N ARG A 226 14.16 12.31 -30.02
CA ARG A 226 14.82 11.30 -30.89
C ARG A 226 13.86 10.38 -31.67
N SER A 227 14.00 10.50 -33.00
CA SER A 227 13.63 9.65 -34.15
C SER A 227 12.16 9.54 -34.61
N ILE A 228 11.79 10.40 -35.57
CA ILE A 228 11.21 9.91 -36.83
C ILE A 228 12.33 9.98 -37.86
N ALA A 229 12.77 8.83 -38.35
CA ALA A 229 13.62 8.76 -39.54
C ALA A 229 12.71 8.81 -40.77
N THR A 230 12.57 9.99 -41.36
CA THR A 230 12.08 10.14 -42.74
C THR A 230 13.25 10.63 -43.57
N GLY A 231 13.57 9.89 -44.63
CA GLY A 231 14.72 10.17 -45.49
C GLY A 231 14.67 11.58 -46.09
N GLY A 232 15.82 12.25 -46.11
CA GLY A 232 16.16 13.36 -47.01
C GLY A 232 15.53 14.74 -46.75
N LYS A 233 16.23 15.57 -45.95
CA LYS A 233 16.32 17.08 -45.87
C LYS A 233 15.12 17.99 -46.29
N PRO A 234 15.01 19.23 -45.75
CA PRO A 234 15.54 19.80 -44.50
C PRO A 234 14.45 20.34 -43.55
N LYS A 235 14.88 20.61 -42.30
CA LYS A 235 14.10 21.21 -41.21
C LYS A 235 13.28 22.42 -41.66
N ILE A 236 11.98 22.38 -41.43
CA ILE A 236 11.15 23.57 -41.29
C ILE A 236 10.56 23.52 -39.89
N GLU A 237 10.98 24.45 -39.05
CA GLU A 237 10.29 24.83 -37.81
C GLU A 237 8.89 25.28 -38.19
N ARG A 238 7.88 24.50 -37.81
CA ARG A 238 6.51 24.96 -37.72
C ARG A 238 5.95 24.54 -36.39
N GLU A 239 5.91 25.54 -35.49
CA GLU A 239 4.91 25.59 -34.44
C GLU A 239 3.53 25.33 -35.03
N SER A 240 2.65 24.72 -34.23
CA SER A 240 1.26 24.37 -34.53
C SER A 240 1.04 23.28 -35.57
N GLU A 241 0.84 22.05 -35.09
CA GLU A 241 -0.28 21.15 -35.47
C GLU A 241 -0.01 19.73 -34.95
N ALA A 242 -0.09 19.58 -33.63
CA ALA A 242 -0.64 18.37 -33.05
C ALA A 242 -1.44 18.82 -31.83
N VAL A 243 -2.53 19.52 -32.13
CA VAL A 243 -3.71 19.55 -31.27
C VAL A 243 -3.92 18.12 -30.77
N LEU A 244 -3.80 17.96 -29.46
CA LEU A 244 -4.64 17.08 -28.63
C LEU A 244 -5.49 16.08 -29.44
N GLU A 245 -4.89 15.00 -29.96
CA GLU A 245 -5.57 13.71 -29.84
C GLU A 245 -5.32 13.27 -28.41
N GLU A 246 -6.15 13.84 -27.52
CA GLU A 246 -6.41 13.40 -26.17
C GLU A 246 -7.08 12.02 -26.22
N LYS A 247 -6.36 11.01 -26.74
CA LYS A 247 -6.58 9.65 -26.26
C LYS A 247 -5.80 9.57 -24.97
N VAL A 248 -6.44 10.02 -23.89
CA VAL A 248 -6.17 9.48 -22.56
C VAL A 248 -6.07 7.96 -22.76
N ARG A 249 -4.85 7.44 -22.83
CA ARG A 249 -4.63 5.99 -22.76
C ARG A 249 -5.02 5.67 -21.33
N VAL A 250 -6.31 5.39 -21.14
CA VAL A 250 -6.87 4.85 -19.92
C VAL A 250 -5.95 3.71 -19.56
N ARG A 251 -5.19 3.91 -18.48
CA ARG A 251 -4.21 2.96 -17.98
C ARG A 251 -4.97 1.65 -17.81
N LYS A 252 -4.74 0.66 -18.67
CA LYS A 252 -5.36 -0.66 -18.48
C LYS A 252 -4.75 -1.23 -17.21
N LEU A 253 -5.52 -1.27 -16.13
CA LEU A 253 -5.12 -1.95 -14.91
C LEU A 253 -4.87 -3.43 -15.29
N PRO A 254 -3.69 -3.99 -14.99
CA PRO A 254 -3.39 -5.37 -15.30
C PRO A 254 -4.35 -6.29 -14.53
N GLN A 255 -5.07 -7.14 -15.25
CA GLN A 255 -5.98 -8.12 -14.67
C GLN A 255 -5.17 -9.30 -14.10
N GLY A 256 -5.30 -9.54 -12.80
CA GLY A 256 -4.67 -10.61 -12.05
C GLY A 256 -5.39 -11.95 -12.21
N GLN A 257 -5.21 -12.82 -11.21
CA GLN A 257 -5.71 -14.21 -11.24
C GLN A 257 -7.25 -14.28 -11.18
N TYR A 258 -7.89 -13.46 -10.34
CA TYR A 258 -9.33 -13.49 -10.10
C TYR A 258 -10.04 -12.34 -10.82
N ARG A 259 -9.94 -12.36 -12.15
CA ARG A 259 -10.49 -11.31 -13.02
C ARG A 259 -11.98 -11.07 -12.78
N ALA A 260 -12.35 -9.80 -12.64
CA ALA A 260 -13.75 -9.38 -12.57
C ALA A 260 -14.53 -9.81 -13.81
N ASN A 261 -15.72 -10.38 -13.60
CA ASN A 261 -16.62 -10.73 -14.69
C ASN A 261 -16.98 -9.47 -15.50
N ARG A 262 -16.79 -9.54 -16.81
CA ARG A 262 -17.07 -8.42 -17.71
C ARG A 262 -18.58 -8.23 -17.84
N ALA A 263 -19.10 -7.16 -17.25
CA ALA A 263 -20.53 -6.82 -17.25
C ALA A 263 -20.73 -5.33 -17.52
N LEU A 264 -20.01 -4.82 -18.51
CA LEU A 264 -20.06 -3.43 -18.96
C LEU A 264 -21.43 -3.08 -19.55
N VAL A 265 -22.00 -1.94 -19.15
CA VAL A 265 -23.36 -1.54 -19.55
C VAL A 265 -23.44 -1.23 -21.04
N ASP A 266 -22.35 -0.73 -21.63
CA ASP A 266 -22.24 -0.41 -23.07
C ASP A 266 -22.04 -1.66 -23.96
N GLU A 267 -21.83 -2.85 -23.38
CA GLU A 267 -21.64 -4.10 -24.12
C GLU A 267 -22.92 -4.91 -24.25
N GLU A 268 -23.85 -4.44 -25.08
CA GLU A 268 -25.20 -5.00 -25.23
C GLU A 268 -25.21 -6.52 -25.42
N ARG A 269 -24.38 -7.07 -26.32
CA ARG A 269 -24.29 -8.53 -26.56
C ARG A 269 -23.93 -9.31 -25.30
N THR A 270 -22.97 -8.81 -24.53
CA THR A 270 -22.55 -9.42 -23.27
C THR A 270 -23.69 -9.38 -22.25
N ILE A 271 -24.38 -8.25 -22.14
CA ILE A 271 -25.50 -8.07 -21.21
C ILE A 271 -26.68 -8.98 -21.58
N VAL A 272 -27.02 -9.11 -22.86
CA VAL A 272 -28.07 -10.03 -23.33
C VAL A 272 -27.72 -11.47 -22.95
N ALA A 273 -26.48 -11.90 -23.15
CA ALA A 273 -26.03 -13.24 -22.75
C ALA A 273 -26.10 -13.45 -21.23
N LEU A 274 -25.67 -12.47 -20.43
CA LEU A 274 -25.75 -12.54 -18.97
C LEU A 274 -27.21 -12.57 -18.47
N ARG A 275 -28.11 -11.79 -19.10
CA ARG A 275 -29.54 -11.79 -18.78
C ARG A 275 -30.19 -13.11 -19.14
N ALA A 276 -29.84 -13.71 -20.27
CA ALA A 276 -30.30 -15.06 -20.63
C ALA A 276 -29.82 -16.10 -19.61
N LYS A 277 -28.58 -15.97 -19.11
CA LYS A 277 -28.01 -16.88 -18.12
C LYS A 277 -28.66 -16.79 -16.73
N TYR A 278 -28.89 -15.57 -16.23
CA TYR A 278 -29.33 -15.36 -14.84
C TYR A 278 -30.81 -14.99 -14.70
N GLY A 279 -31.48 -14.57 -15.77
CA GLY A 279 -32.85 -14.05 -15.73
C GLY A 279 -33.87 -15.03 -15.17
N ALA A 280 -33.77 -16.32 -15.52
CA ALA A 280 -34.67 -17.36 -15.00
C ALA A 280 -34.56 -17.54 -13.47
N TRP A 281 -33.37 -17.33 -12.90
CA TRP A 281 -33.16 -17.40 -11.46
C TRP A 281 -33.66 -16.14 -10.75
N ILE A 282 -33.42 -14.97 -11.34
CA ILE A 282 -33.90 -13.68 -10.84
C ILE A 282 -35.44 -13.68 -10.80
N ALA A 283 -36.10 -14.17 -11.86
CA ALA A 283 -37.55 -14.34 -11.89
C ALA A 283 -38.08 -15.29 -10.81
N LYS A 284 -37.27 -16.26 -10.36
CA LYS A 284 -37.57 -17.14 -9.21
C LYS A 284 -37.28 -16.49 -7.86
N GLY A 285 -36.92 -15.20 -7.82
CA GLY A 285 -36.70 -14.42 -6.61
C GLY A 285 -35.25 -14.38 -6.11
N TRP A 286 -34.27 -14.78 -6.92
CA TRP A 286 -32.87 -14.50 -6.58
C TRP A 286 -32.57 -13.00 -6.70
N PRO A 287 -31.59 -12.48 -5.94
CA PRO A 287 -31.21 -11.07 -6.01
C PRO A 287 -30.92 -10.63 -7.45
N ASP A 288 -31.44 -9.48 -7.86
CA ASP A 288 -31.21 -8.95 -9.20
C ASP A 288 -29.76 -8.45 -9.33
N LEU A 289 -28.94 -9.22 -10.06
CA LEU A 289 -27.55 -8.89 -10.36
C LEU A 289 -27.39 -7.65 -11.26
N PHE A 290 -28.46 -7.21 -11.93
CA PHE A 290 -28.46 -6.05 -12.83
C PHE A 290 -28.99 -4.78 -12.17
N ARG A 291 -29.31 -4.81 -10.88
CA ARG A 291 -29.94 -3.69 -10.17
C ARG A 291 -29.03 -2.46 -10.06
N LYS A 292 -27.75 -2.68 -9.73
CA LYS A 292 -26.79 -1.61 -9.45
C LYS A 292 -25.78 -1.49 -10.57
N ARG A 293 -25.54 -0.25 -11.00
CA ARG A 293 -24.51 0.13 -11.97
C ARG A 293 -23.57 1.08 -11.26
N ASP A 294 -22.29 0.80 -11.34
CA ASP A 294 -21.26 1.63 -10.73
C ASP A 294 -20.08 1.77 -11.72
N PRO A 295 -19.36 2.90 -11.69
CA PRO A 295 -18.11 3.03 -12.42
C PRO A 295 -17.05 2.13 -11.76
N MET A 296 -16.43 1.26 -12.55
CA MET A 296 -15.48 0.27 -12.04
C MET A 296 -14.06 0.58 -12.52
N ALA A 297 -13.13 0.76 -11.58
CA ALA A 297 -11.72 1.06 -11.88
C ALA A 297 -11.08 0.00 -12.80
N VAL A 298 -11.35 -1.30 -12.57
CA VAL A 298 -10.86 -2.42 -13.42
C VAL A 298 -11.25 -2.29 -14.90
N PHE A 299 -12.35 -1.60 -15.19
CA PHE A 299 -12.81 -1.33 -16.55
C PHE A 299 -12.52 0.10 -17.01
N GLY A 300 -11.57 0.77 -16.37
CA GLY A 300 -11.17 2.13 -16.74
C GLY A 300 -12.22 3.19 -16.37
N GLY A 301 -12.98 2.98 -15.30
CA GLY A 301 -14.03 3.89 -14.85
C GLY A 301 -15.35 3.78 -15.60
N LYS A 302 -15.48 2.82 -16.52
CA LYS A 302 -16.74 2.55 -17.20
C LYS A 302 -17.78 1.95 -16.26
N GLU A 303 -19.04 2.29 -16.53
CA GLU A 303 -20.23 1.74 -15.86
C GLU A 303 -20.34 0.22 -16.13
N ALA A 304 -20.42 -0.56 -15.06
CA ALA A 304 -20.71 -2.00 -15.11
C ALA A 304 -21.73 -2.39 -14.05
N TYR A 305 -22.39 -3.53 -14.26
CA TYR A 305 -23.24 -4.13 -13.23
C TYR A 305 -22.37 -4.70 -12.10
N SER A 306 -22.23 -3.93 -11.03
CA SER A 306 -21.23 -4.14 -9.97
C SER A 306 -21.41 -5.45 -9.22
N ALA A 307 -22.65 -5.92 -9.04
CA ALA A 307 -22.92 -7.22 -8.45
C ALA A 307 -22.31 -8.36 -9.29
N ILE A 308 -22.40 -8.30 -10.63
CA ILE A 308 -21.79 -9.30 -11.52
C ILE A 308 -20.27 -9.15 -11.50
N ALA A 309 -19.77 -7.92 -11.65
CA ALA A 309 -18.35 -7.63 -11.70
C ALA A 309 -17.60 -7.96 -10.39
N SER A 310 -18.31 -8.00 -9.26
CA SER A 310 -17.75 -8.41 -7.97
C SER A 310 -17.33 -9.87 -7.92
N PHE A 311 -17.78 -10.71 -8.87
CA PHE A 311 -17.43 -12.12 -8.96
C PHE A 311 -16.38 -12.40 -10.05
N HIS A 312 -15.55 -13.40 -9.78
CA HIS A 312 -14.69 -14.04 -10.77
C HIS A 312 -15.31 -15.36 -11.23
N GLY A 313 -15.43 -15.54 -12.54
CA GLY A 313 -15.84 -16.80 -13.14
C GLY A 313 -17.31 -17.11 -12.92
N GLU A 314 -17.62 -18.34 -12.51
CA GLU A 314 -19.00 -18.79 -12.37
C GLU A 314 -19.71 -18.14 -11.16
N ILE A 315 -20.96 -17.73 -11.39
CA ILE A 315 -21.89 -17.28 -10.34
C ILE A 315 -23.00 -18.32 -10.26
N ALA A 316 -23.08 -19.03 -9.13
CA ALA A 316 -24.02 -20.11 -8.91
C ALA A 316 -25.20 -19.66 -8.04
N ALA A 317 -26.41 -20.01 -8.43
CA ALA A 317 -27.61 -19.81 -7.62
C ALA A 317 -27.65 -20.83 -6.47
N TRP A 318 -27.62 -20.33 -5.23
CA TRP A 318 -27.74 -21.12 -4.02
C TRP A 318 -29.02 -20.76 -3.26
N ASN A 319 -29.68 -21.78 -2.72
CA ASN A 319 -30.83 -21.65 -1.82
C ASN A 319 -30.45 -22.10 -0.41
N ALA A 320 -31.40 -22.03 0.52
CA ALA A 320 -31.24 -22.48 1.90
C ALA A 320 -30.64 -23.89 2.05
N ALA A 321 -31.06 -24.85 1.22
CA ALA A 321 -30.54 -26.22 1.29
C ALA A 321 -29.03 -26.31 0.97
N LYS A 322 -28.52 -25.52 0.02
CA LYS A 322 -27.08 -25.47 -0.28
C LYS A 322 -26.28 -24.69 0.77
N LEU A 323 -26.93 -23.79 1.49
CA LEU A 323 -26.35 -23.00 2.57
C LEU A 323 -26.28 -23.75 3.91
N ALA A 324 -27.08 -24.79 4.09
CA ALA A 324 -27.07 -25.64 5.28
C ALA A 324 -25.65 -26.16 5.60
N GLY A 325 -25.28 -26.12 6.88
CA GLY A 325 -23.97 -26.53 7.39
C GLY A 325 -22.80 -25.59 7.04
N LYS A 326 -23.03 -24.50 6.31
CA LYS A 326 -21.95 -23.56 5.92
C LYS A 326 -21.66 -22.55 7.02
N LYS A 327 -20.44 -22.03 7.02
CA LYS A 327 -20.05 -20.91 7.88
C LYS A 327 -20.05 -19.63 7.04
N VAL A 328 -20.69 -18.60 7.55
CA VAL A 328 -20.73 -17.27 6.93
C VAL A 328 -20.18 -16.23 7.89
N PHE A 329 -19.57 -15.19 7.34
CA PHE A 329 -19.07 -14.08 8.14
C PHE A 329 -19.20 -12.75 7.40
N ARG A 330 -19.20 -11.66 8.16
CA ARG A 330 -19.19 -10.30 7.62
C ARG A 330 -18.51 -9.35 8.58
N VAL A 331 -17.53 -8.61 8.07
CA VAL A 331 -16.87 -7.52 8.80
C VAL A 331 -17.65 -6.23 8.58
N PHE A 332 -17.81 -5.42 9.63
CA PHE A 332 -18.53 -4.15 9.62
C PHE A 332 -17.97 -3.19 10.68
N GLY A 333 -18.30 -1.91 10.61
CA GLY A 333 -17.77 -0.92 11.55
C GLY A 333 -18.22 0.51 11.26
N ASN A 334 -17.84 1.41 12.16
CA ASN A 334 -18.02 2.85 11.98
C ASN A 334 -17.15 3.34 10.81
N ALA A 335 -17.44 4.55 10.30
CA ALA A 335 -16.53 5.19 9.36
C ALA A 335 -15.16 5.42 10.00
N GLY A 336 -14.11 5.27 9.21
CA GLY A 336 -12.71 5.47 9.62
C GLY A 336 -12.10 6.70 8.96
N VAL A 337 -10.79 6.64 8.69
CA VAL A 337 -10.06 7.75 8.08
C VAL A 337 -10.34 7.86 6.58
N VAL A 338 -10.53 6.72 5.92
CA VAL A 338 -10.84 6.58 4.48
C VAL A 338 -12.07 5.71 4.29
N GLY A 339 -12.22 4.68 5.12
CA GLY A 339 -13.32 3.72 5.03
C GLY A 339 -14.67 4.33 5.41
N SER A 340 -15.66 4.09 4.55
CA SER A 340 -17.04 4.41 4.84
C SER A 340 -17.62 3.52 5.94
N GLU A 341 -18.69 4.02 6.56
CA GLU A 341 -19.46 3.23 7.52
C GLU A 341 -20.04 1.99 6.84
N SER A 342 -20.01 0.87 7.57
CA SER A 342 -20.56 -0.40 7.11
C SER A 342 -21.43 -1.05 8.17
N PHE A 343 -22.27 -2.00 7.72
CA PHE A 343 -23.34 -2.58 8.54
C PHE A 343 -23.27 -4.11 8.52
N ALA A 344 -23.65 -4.73 9.65
CA ALA A 344 -23.65 -6.18 9.81
C ALA A 344 -24.67 -6.90 8.91
N GLY A 345 -25.77 -6.24 8.51
CA GLY A 345 -26.83 -6.81 7.67
C GLY A 345 -26.78 -6.38 6.20
N GLY A 346 -25.63 -6.51 5.54
CA GLY A 346 -25.50 -6.16 4.12
C GLY A 346 -25.68 -7.35 3.17
N MET A 347 -25.54 -7.09 1.87
CA MET A 347 -25.77 -8.08 0.81
C MET A 347 -24.58 -9.02 0.57
N TYR A 348 -23.36 -8.63 0.96
CA TYR A 348 -22.13 -9.39 0.69
C TYR A 348 -21.66 -10.13 1.94
N TRP A 349 -21.40 -11.43 1.83
CA TRP A 349 -20.96 -12.27 2.94
C TRP A 349 -19.77 -13.12 2.52
N GLY A 350 -18.79 -13.28 3.42
CA GLY A 350 -17.74 -14.28 3.24
C GLY A 350 -18.27 -15.67 3.57
N LEU A 351 -17.76 -16.68 2.87
CA LEU A 351 -18.14 -18.09 3.02
C LEU A 351 -16.92 -18.93 3.40
N GLY A 352 -17.05 -19.76 4.43
CA GLY A 352 -16.01 -20.73 4.81
C GLY A 352 -15.05 -20.23 5.89
N LYS A 353 -13.75 -20.17 5.58
CA LYS A 353 -12.69 -19.79 6.54
C LYS A 353 -12.94 -18.36 7.00
N ILE A 354 -13.12 -18.18 8.31
CA ILE A 354 -13.24 -16.86 8.94
C ILE A 354 -11.83 -16.26 8.99
N PRO A 355 -11.62 -15.01 8.54
CA PRO A 355 -10.31 -14.36 8.59
C PRO A 355 -9.88 -14.14 10.04
N GLU A 356 -8.62 -14.46 10.34
CA GLU A 356 -8.03 -14.24 11.66
C GLU A 356 -7.35 -12.88 11.75
N THR A 357 -6.90 -12.35 10.61
CA THR A 357 -6.22 -11.07 10.49
C THR A 357 -6.89 -10.13 9.49
N ALA A 358 -6.65 -8.83 9.65
CA ALA A 358 -7.11 -7.83 8.68
C ALA A 358 -6.50 -8.02 7.28
N GLU A 359 -5.26 -8.53 7.19
CA GLU A 359 -4.62 -8.84 5.91
C GLU A 359 -5.40 -9.92 5.16
N GLU A 360 -5.68 -11.05 5.84
CA GLU A 360 -6.45 -12.15 5.25
C GLU A 360 -7.83 -11.68 4.79
N TRP A 361 -8.51 -10.89 5.62
CA TRP A 361 -9.81 -10.33 5.26
C TRP A 361 -9.73 -9.42 4.02
N ARG A 362 -8.81 -8.45 4.03
CA ARG A 362 -8.64 -7.47 2.94
C ARG A 362 -8.26 -8.14 1.64
N GLU A 363 -7.26 -9.02 1.65
CA GLU A 363 -6.73 -9.61 0.43
C GLU A 363 -7.68 -10.66 -0.15
N PHE A 364 -8.17 -11.62 0.65
CA PHE A 364 -9.02 -12.71 0.14
C PHE A 364 -10.45 -12.28 -0.15
N CYS A 365 -11.01 -11.35 0.64
CA CYS A 365 -12.36 -10.82 0.40
C CYS A 365 -12.35 -9.55 -0.47
N ALA A 366 -11.18 -9.11 -0.93
CA ALA A 366 -10.97 -7.93 -1.77
C ALA A 366 -11.72 -6.67 -1.28
N VAL A 367 -11.80 -6.46 0.03
CA VAL A 367 -12.55 -5.32 0.59
C VAL A 367 -11.66 -4.08 0.56
N LEU A 368 -11.93 -3.16 -0.37
CA LEU A 368 -11.22 -1.87 -0.46
C LEU A 368 -11.37 -1.07 0.83
N ASP A 369 -10.37 -0.24 1.13
CA ASP A 369 -10.36 0.57 2.33
C ASP A 369 -11.58 1.47 2.40
N ARG A 370 -11.89 2.17 1.29
CA ARG A 370 -13.07 3.03 1.17
C ARG A 370 -14.40 2.32 1.47
N PHE A 371 -14.48 0.99 1.34
CA PHE A 371 -15.71 0.24 1.58
C PHE A 371 -15.98 -0.06 3.05
N ASN A 372 -14.93 -0.18 3.87
CA ASN A 372 -15.09 -0.63 5.25
C ASN A 372 -13.83 -0.27 6.04
N ALA A 373 -13.98 0.43 7.16
CA ALA A 373 -12.88 0.83 8.03
C ALA A 373 -12.46 -0.20 9.10
N ASN A 374 -13.05 -1.40 9.09
CA ASN A 374 -12.94 -2.40 10.16
C ASN A 374 -13.67 -1.97 11.47
N GLY A 375 -13.86 -2.92 12.39
CA GLY A 375 -14.33 -2.67 13.75
C GLY A 375 -14.84 -3.94 14.40
N TYR A 376 -15.77 -4.60 13.74
CA TYR A 376 -16.48 -5.77 14.23
C TYR A 376 -16.63 -6.83 13.15
N ILE A 377 -16.78 -8.08 13.55
CA ILE A 377 -17.10 -9.20 12.68
C ILE A 377 -18.29 -9.95 13.25
N THR A 378 -19.25 -10.27 12.39
CA THR A 378 -20.32 -11.22 12.70
C THR A 378 -20.05 -12.54 12.00
N VAL A 379 -20.29 -13.64 12.70
CA VAL A 379 -20.08 -15.01 12.24
C VAL A 379 -21.31 -15.84 12.57
N ALA A 380 -21.73 -16.68 11.64
CA ALA A 380 -22.75 -17.69 11.89
C ALA A 380 -22.34 -19.04 11.29
N HIS A 381 -22.64 -20.11 12.03
CA HIS A 381 -22.70 -21.45 11.46
C HIS A 381 -24.16 -21.76 11.14
N LEU A 382 -24.45 -21.91 9.86
CA LEU A 382 -25.81 -22.15 9.38
C LEU A 382 -26.18 -23.61 9.69
N PRO A 383 -27.26 -23.86 10.46
CA PRO A 383 -27.60 -25.21 10.89
C PRO A 383 -28.05 -26.10 9.72
N ASP A 384 -28.02 -27.42 9.90
CA ASP A 384 -28.40 -28.37 8.86
C ASP A 384 -29.88 -28.28 8.46
N ASN A 385 -30.75 -27.84 9.38
CA ASN A 385 -32.17 -27.60 9.13
C ASN A 385 -32.47 -26.20 8.57
N LEU A 386 -31.47 -25.49 8.00
CA LEU A 386 -31.63 -24.12 7.49
C LEU A 386 -32.79 -23.98 6.50
N ALA A 387 -33.04 -24.99 5.66
CA ALA A 387 -34.13 -24.95 4.69
C ALA A 387 -35.52 -24.83 5.33
N SER A 388 -35.68 -25.33 6.57
CA SER A 388 -36.92 -25.17 7.34
C SER A 388 -36.98 -23.81 8.03
N LEU A 389 -35.84 -23.31 8.52
CA LEU A 389 -35.77 -22.02 9.22
C LEU A 389 -35.92 -20.85 8.24
N TRP A 390 -35.15 -20.86 7.16
CA TRP A 390 -35.05 -19.77 6.17
C TRP A 390 -35.35 -20.29 4.76
N PRO A 391 -36.58 -20.77 4.47
CA PRO A 391 -36.92 -21.36 3.17
C PRO A 391 -36.75 -20.38 2.00
N GLU A 392 -36.80 -19.07 2.28
CA GLU A 392 -36.68 -18.01 1.28
C GLU A 392 -35.23 -17.54 1.05
N ALA A 393 -34.25 -18.10 1.75
CA ALA A 393 -32.85 -17.72 1.58
C ALA A 393 -32.38 -18.01 0.14
N LYS A 394 -32.04 -16.94 -0.58
CA LYS A 394 -31.61 -16.98 -1.98
C LYS A 394 -30.40 -16.08 -2.16
N VAL A 395 -29.28 -16.70 -2.52
CA VAL A 395 -28.00 -16.02 -2.68
C VAL A 395 -27.28 -16.48 -3.93
N TRP A 396 -26.41 -15.62 -4.43
CA TRP A 396 -25.43 -15.93 -5.45
C TRP A 396 -24.11 -16.30 -4.80
N MET A 397 -23.56 -17.47 -5.12
CA MET A 397 -22.26 -17.92 -4.64
C MET A 397 -21.25 -17.82 -5.79
N GLY A 398 -20.05 -17.37 -5.48
CA GLY A 398 -18.92 -17.42 -6.41
C GLY A 398 -17.63 -16.92 -5.77
N LYS A 399 -16.56 -16.92 -6.57
CA LYS A 399 -15.26 -16.38 -6.14
C LYS A 399 -15.28 -14.86 -6.15
N VAL A 400 -14.64 -14.25 -5.16
CA VAL A 400 -14.42 -12.80 -5.09
C VAL A 400 -13.48 -12.39 -6.21
N ALA A 401 -13.90 -11.42 -7.03
CA ALA A 401 -13.04 -10.79 -8.02
C ALA A 401 -12.06 -9.82 -7.37
N GLU A 402 -10.93 -9.64 -8.04
CA GLU A 402 -9.98 -8.58 -7.77
C GLU A 402 -10.63 -7.19 -7.73
N GLN A 403 -10.16 -6.33 -6.83
CA GLN A 403 -10.68 -4.98 -6.65
C GLN A 403 -9.58 -3.94 -6.78
N TYR A 404 -9.96 -2.78 -7.29
CA TYR A 404 -9.06 -1.65 -7.48
C TYR A 404 -9.71 -0.38 -6.94
N ASP A 405 -8.90 0.43 -6.25
CA ASP A 405 -9.25 1.80 -5.89
C ASP A 405 -8.23 2.77 -6.46
N THR A 406 -8.70 3.79 -7.17
CA THR A 406 -7.89 4.86 -7.76
C THR A 406 -8.20 6.24 -7.19
N GLU A 407 -9.22 6.37 -6.32
CA GLU A 407 -9.76 7.66 -5.88
C GLU A 407 -8.94 8.31 -4.74
N ALA A 408 -8.22 7.53 -3.94
CA ALA A 408 -7.48 8.02 -2.76
C ALA A 408 -6.05 8.54 -3.07
N GLY A 409 -5.71 8.79 -4.33
CA GLY A 409 -4.36 9.24 -4.73
C GLY A 409 -3.24 8.18 -4.65
N ARG A 410 -3.56 6.95 -4.23
CA ARG A 410 -2.70 5.76 -4.22
C ARG A 410 -3.50 4.57 -4.73
N LEU A 411 -2.98 3.82 -5.70
CA LEU A 411 -3.67 2.61 -6.21
C LEU A 411 -3.71 1.54 -5.12
N GLN A 412 -4.91 1.14 -4.71
CA GLN A 412 -5.13 -0.09 -3.97
C GLN A 412 -5.46 -1.20 -4.96
N TYR A 413 -4.79 -2.34 -4.85
CA TYR A 413 -5.10 -3.58 -5.57
C TYR A 413 -5.24 -4.71 -4.57
N LEU A 414 -6.38 -5.39 -4.60
CA LEU A 414 -6.64 -6.57 -3.78
C LEU A 414 -6.98 -7.73 -4.71
N GLN A 415 -6.25 -8.84 -4.56
CA GLN A 415 -6.33 -9.97 -5.48
C GLN A 415 -7.66 -10.72 -5.40
N GLY A 416 -8.29 -10.79 -4.23
CA GLY A 416 -9.52 -11.57 -4.02
C GLY A 416 -9.26 -13.08 -4.01
N GLY A 417 -10.24 -13.85 -4.48
CA GLY A 417 -10.19 -15.31 -4.55
C GLY A 417 -10.85 -16.07 -3.40
N GLY A 418 -11.32 -15.37 -2.36
CA GLY A 418 -12.21 -15.94 -1.35
C GLY A 418 -13.56 -16.35 -1.94
N ASP A 419 -14.31 -17.17 -1.20
CA ASP A 419 -15.71 -17.47 -1.55
C ASP A 419 -16.62 -16.41 -0.91
N GLN A 420 -17.53 -15.86 -1.72
CA GLN A 420 -18.52 -14.90 -1.27
C GLN A 420 -19.93 -15.30 -1.64
N LEU A 421 -20.88 -14.77 -0.87
CA LEU A 421 -22.30 -14.77 -1.17
C LEU A 421 -22.77 -13.34 -1.44
N PHE A 422 -23.62 -13.17 -2.45
CA PHE A 422 -24.37 -11.95 -2.69
C PHE A 422 -25.88 -12.25 -2.60
N GLY A 423 -26.54 -11.73 -1.57
CA GLY A 423 -27.98 -11.90 -1.42
C GLY A 423 -28.52 -11.58 -0.03
N SER A 424 -29.77 -11.96 0.18
CA SER A 424 -30.45 -11.85 1.46
C SER A 424 -30.74 -13.26 1.99
N PHE A 425 -30.66 -13.42 3.31
CA PHE A 425 -31.02 -14.67 3.98
C PHE A 425 -32.54 -14.83 4.18
N GLY A 426 -33.32 -13.82 3.82
CA GLY A 426 -34.78 -13.83 3.86
C GLY A 426 -35.35 -12.53 4.45
N PRO A 427 -36.68 -12.39 4.50
CA PRO A 427 -37.32 -11.18 5.03
C PRO A 427 -36.94 -10.92 6.49
N GLY A 428 -36.52 -9.70 6.81
CA GLY A 428 -36.25 -9.26 8.18
C GLY A 428 -34.95 -9.76 8.81
N ILE A 429 -34.27 -10.74 8.20
CA ILE A 429 -33.04 -11.33 8.77
C ILE A 429 -31.88 -10.34 8.70
N ASN A 430 -31.67 -9.70 7.55
CA ASN A 430 -30.61 -8.71 7.39
C ASN A 430 -30.86 -7.50 8.31
N GLU A 431 -32.10 -7.07 8.46
CA GLU A 431 -32.50 -5.98 9.35
C GLU A 431 -32.24 -6.32 10.82
N ALA A 432 -32.57 -7.54 11.25
CA ALA A 432 -32.30 -8.02 12.60
C ALA A 432 -30.79 -8.08 12.91
N ILE A 433 -29.99 -8.60 11.98
CA ILE A 433 -28.51 -8.64 12.11
C ILE A 433 -27.95 -7.21 12.14
N LYS A 434 -28.47 -6.32 11.28
CA LYS A 434 -28.06 -4.90 11.24
C LYS A 434 -28.34 -4.20 12.57
N ALA A 435 -29.52 -4.39 13.17
CA ALA A 435 -29.87 -3.77 14.44
C ALA A 435 -28.87 -4.12 15.55
N VAL A 436 -28.47 -5.40 15.64
CA VAL A 436 -27.42 -5.83 16.59
C VAL A 436 -26.08 -5.17 16.29
N GLY A 437 -25.70 -5.13 15.01
CA GLY A 437 -24.47 -4.46 14.59
C GLY A 437 -24.44 -2.96 14.93
N ASP A 438 -25.57 -2.27 14.81
CA ASP A 438 -25.69 -0.86 15.17
C ASP A 438 -25.58 -0.64 16.69
N GLU A 439 -26.16 -1.53 17.50
CA GLU A 439 -26.00 -1.50 18.96
C GLU A 439 -24.55 -1.79 19.40
N MET A 440 -23.86 -2.73 18.73
CA MET A 440 -22.42 -2.98 18.92
C MET A 440 -21.60 -1.72 18.62
N LYS A 441 -21.82 -1.10 17.45
CA LYS A 441 -21.13 0.15 17.05
C LYS A 441 -21.39 1.31 18.02
N ALA A 442 -22.57 1.37 18.63
CA ALA A 442 -22.94 2.35 19.65
C ALA A 442 -22.38 2.04 21.05
N GLY A 443 -21.63 0.94 21.21
CA GLY A 443 -21.00 0.55 22.47
C GLY A 443 -21.96 -0.03 23.51
N LYS A 444 -23.19 -0.42 23.12
CA LYS A 444 -24.22 -0.89 24.05
C LYS A 444 -24.07 -2.36 24.46
N LEU A 445 -23.38 -3.17 23.66
CA LEU A 445 -23.34 -4.63 23.78
C LEU A 445 -21.95 -5.20 24.16
N GLY A 446 -20.94 -4.34 24.34
CA GLY A 446 -19.57 -4.75 24.67
C GLY A 446 -18.76 -5.28 23.47
N ASP A 447 -17.62 -5.93 23.76
CA ASP A 447 -16.71 -6.45 22.72
C ASP A 447 -17.14 -7.80 22.13
N PHE A 448 -18.12 -8.48 22.75
CA PHE A 448 -18.67 -9.75 22.31
C PHE A 448 -20.17 -9.83 22.63
N TYR A 449 -20.95 -10.27 21.65
CA TYR A 449 -22.39 -10.47 21.80
C TYR A 449 -22.89 -11.62 20.92
N GLU A 450 -23.86 -12.39 21.40
CA GLU A 450 -24.51 -13.43 20.61
C GLU A 450 -26.01 -13.17 20.52
N LYS A 451 -26.59 -13.44 19.36
CA LYS A 451 -28.04 -13.35 19.16
C LYS A 451 -28.52 -14.40 18.19
N GLU A 452 -29.56 -15.11 18.61
CA GLU A 452 -30.30 -15.96 17.69
C GLU A 452 -31.23 -15.09 16.82
N VAL A 453 -31.14 -15.28 15.51
CA VAL A 453 -31.98 -14.64 14.51
C VAL A 453 -32.71 -15.74 13.76
N ASN A 454 -34.01 -15.87 14.02
CA ASN A 454 -34.88 -16.89 13.43
C ASN A 454 -34.25 -18.30 13.43
N GLY A 455 -33.79 -18.77 14.59
CA GLY A 455 -33.23 -20.12 14.76
C GLY A 455 -31.74 -20.28 14.39
N VAL A 456 -31.04 -19.20 14.00
CA VAL A 456 -29.60 -19.25 13.70
C VAL A 456 -28.84 -18.33 14.64
N LEU A 457 -27.84 -18.89 15.33
CA LEU A 457 -26.99 -18.14 16.25
C LEU A 457 -25.93 -17.33 15.49
N PHE A 458 -26.01 -16.00 15.61
CA PHE A 458 -24.96 -15.08 15.17
C PHE A 458 -24.10 -14.66 16.36
N LYS A 459 -22.79 -14.73 16.17
CA LYS A 459 -21.79 -14.28 17.13
C LYS A 459 -21.11 -13.03 16.59
N PHE A 460 -21.07 -11.98 17.38
CA PHE A 460 -20.50 -10.69 17.05
C PHE A 460 -19.28 -10.47 17.93
N TYR A 461 -18.16 -10.11 17.31
CA TYR A 461 -16.89 -9.85 17.97
C TYR A 461 -16.35 -8.51 17.53
N LYS A 462 -15.73 -7.76 18.44
CA LYS A 462 -14.78 -6.73 18.07
C LYS A 462 -13.54 -7.39 17.49
N THR A 463 -13.08 -6.94 16.33
CA THR A 463 -11.97 -7.60 15.64
C THR A 463 -10.63 -7.36 16.33
N ASN A 464 -10.49 -6.23 17.03
CA ASN A 464 -9.23 -5.74 17.59
C ASN A 464 -8.08 -5.67 16.57
N TRP A 465 -8.39 -5.67 15.28
CA TRP A 465 -7.40 -5.47 14.23
C TRP A 465 -7.01 -3.99 14.19
N GLU A 466 -5.72 -3.71 14.34
CA GLU A 466 -5.16 -2.36 14.28
C GLU A 466 -4.51 -2.10 12.91
N ASN A 467 -4.38 -0.82 12.54
CA ASN A 467 -3.68 -0.38 11.31
C ASN A 467 -4.25 -0.99 10.01
N VAL A 468 -5.58 -1.14 9.92
CA VAL A 468 -6.24 -1.85 8.80
C VAL A 468 -6.36 -1.01 7.53
N GLU A 469 -6.48 0.31 7.66
CA GLU A 469 -6.54 1.24 6.54
C GLU A 469 -5.14 1.69 6.08
N LYS A 470 -5.00 1.99 4.79
CA LYS A 470 -3.81 2.42 4.04
C LYS A 470 -2.65 1.43 4.01
N LEU A 471 -2.87 0.20 4.50
CA LEU A 471 -1.84 -0.82 4.66
C LEU A 471 -1.89 -1.88 3.56
N PHE A 472 -3.04 -2.52 3.36
CA PHE A 472 -3.16 -3.69 2.51
C PHE A 472 -3.52 -3.37 1.06
N GLY A 473 -2.91 -4.09 0.12
CA GLY A 473 -3.14 -3.88 -1.32
C GLY A 473 -2.47 -2.64 -1.90
N TYR A 474 -1.65 -1.91 -1.12
CA TYR A 474 -0.95 -0.74 -1.62
C TYR A 474 0.55 -1.02 -1.83
N GLY A 475 1.02 -1.02 -3.08
CA GLY A 475 2.45 -1.14 -3.41
C GLY A 475 2.92 -2.50 -3.96
N LYS A 476 2.01 -3.44 -4.25
CA LYS A 476 2.29 -4.62 -5.07
C LYS A 476 1.56 -4.50 -6.41
N THR A 477 2.22 -4.07 -7.47
CA THR A 477 1.69 -4.21 -8.84
C THR A 477 2.42 -5.35 -9.55
N ALA A 478 1.68 -6.42 -9.88
CA ALA A 478 1.72 -7.25 -11.08
C ALA A 478 3.05 -7.63 -11.79
N GLU A 479 4.24 -7.40 -11.21
CA GLU A 479 5.52 -7.86 -11.76
C GLU A 479 6.08 -9.10 -11.04
N ASP A 480 5.57 -9.45 -9.86
CA ASP A 480 6.01 -10.69 -9.16
C ASP A 480 5.35 -11.97 -9.68
N VAL A 481 4.25 -11.86 -10.45
CA VAL A 481 3.55 -13.04 -11.02
C VAL A 481 3.94 -13.29 -12.49
N GLY A 482 4.68 -12.35 -13.08
CA GLY A 482 5.29 -12.47 -14.39
C GLY A 482 6.78 -12.64 -14.28
N ALA A 483 7.25 -13.62 -13.50
CA ALA A 483 8.62 -14.11 -13.64
C ALA A 483 8.79 -14.52 -15.11
N ALA A 484 9.37 -13.62 -15.91
CA ALA A 484 9.87 -13.95 -17.22
C ALA A 484 10.83 -15.11 -17.00
N SER A 485 10.38 -16.32 -17.33
CA SER A 485 11.27 -17.44 -17.51
C SER A 485 12.27 -16.97 -18.58
N THR A 486 13.48 -16.65 -18.17
CA THR A 486 14.61 -16.49 -19.06
C THR A 486 14.89 -17.88 -19.63
N ARG A 487 14.18 -18.23 -20.71
CA ARG A 487 14.68 -19.26 -21.62
C ARG A 487 15.95 -18.70 -22.22
N LYS A 488 17.10 -19.22 -21.78
CA LYS A 488 18.36 -19.03 -22.51
C LYS A 488 18.13 -19.52 -23.94
N LEU A 489 18.12 -18.58 -24.89
CA LEU A 489 18.36 -18.92 -26.29
C LEU A 489 19.77 -19.50 -26.35
N ALA A 490 19.87 -20.79 -26.61
CA ALA A 490 21.13 -21.43 -26.94
C ALA A 490 21.64 -20.86 -28.26
N HIS A 491 22.95 -20.84 -28.43
CA HIS A 491 23.70 -20.07 -29.42
C HIS A 491 23.52 -20.52 -30.89
N ASP A 492 22.54 -21.38 -31.20
CA ASP A 492 22.41 -22.04 -32.51
C ASP A 492 21.17 -21.64 -33.34
N GLU A 493 20.28 -20.76 -32.86
CA GLU A 493 19.10 -20.31 -33.64
C GLU A 493 19.34 -19.05 -34.50
N VAL A 494 20.58 -18.56 -34.63
CA VAL A 494 20.95 -17.43 -35.53
C VAL A 494 21.45 -17.92 -36.90
N ARG A 495 21.37 -19.22 -37.21
CA ARG A 495 21.67 -19.76 -38.54
C ARG A 495 20.44 -20.39 -39.19
N SER A 496 19.41 -19.61 -39.44
CA SER A 496 18.54 -19.74 -40.63
C SER A 496 17.43 -18.68 -40.60
N LYS A 497 17.73 -17.50 -41.12
CA LYS A 497 16.84 -16.66 -41.95
C LYS A 497 17.53 -15.36 -42.31
#